data_AF-A0A9D6I011-F1
#
_entry.id   AF-A0A9D6I011-F1
#
_cell.length_a   1.000
_cell.length_b   1.000
_cell.length_c   1.000
_cell.angle_alpha   90.00
_cell.angle_beta   90.00
_cell.angle_gamma   90.00
#
_symmetry.space_group_name_H-M   'P 1'
#
loop_
_entity.id
_entity.type
_entity.pdbx_description
1 polymer ?
#
loop_
_entity_poly.entity_id
_entity_poly.type
_entity_poly.pdbx_seq_one_letter_code
_entity_poly.pdbx_strand_id
1 'polypeptide(L)'
;MAVQKLDGVRSVTVSLNDGYADIALASQNTVTVERIREAIRRNGFTPREARVRVSGSVVRQDEQLVLDVPASGMAFVLAGSADALARLARAAGGSPITLDGTVPESQRGSTTPLHLRVADGPERYFGRGS
;
A
#
# COMPACT_ATOMS: atom_id res chain seq x y z
N MET A 1 -19.21 7.78 7.12
CA MET A 1 -18.12 6.99 7.73
C MET A 1 -16.90 7.89 7.94
N ALA A 2 -16.14 7.77 9.05
CA ALA A 2 -15.03 8.72 9.31
C ALA A 2 -13.89 8.64 8.28
N VAL A 3 -13.67 7.49 7.64
CA VAL A 3 -12.68 7.35 6.55
C VAL A 3 -12.99 8.28 5.38
N GLN A 4 -14.26 8.48 5.03
CA GLN A 4 -14.68 9.37 3.94
C GLN A 4 -14.35 10.85 4.24
N LYS A 5 -14.15 11.21 5.51
CA LYS A 5 -13.79 12.58 5.93
C LYS A 5 -12.29 12.83 5.91
N LEU A 6 -11.46 11.84 5.57
CA LEU A 6 -10.03 12.03 5.44
C LEU A 6 -9.74 12.83 4.17
N ASP A 7 -8.95 13.90 4.33
CA ASP A 7 -8.45 14.68 3.20
C ASP A 7 -7.62 13.77 2.28
N GLY A 8 -7.95 13.78 0.98
CA GLY A 8 -7.35 12.87 -0.01
C GLY A 8 -8.12 11.56 -0.26
N VAL A 9 -9.22 11.29 0.45
CA VAL A 9 -10.15 10.21 0.10
C VAL A 9 -11.19 10.71 -0.90
N ARG A 10 -11.29 10.04 -2.05
CA ARG A 10 -12.25 10.36 -3.11
C ARG A 10 -13.60 9.69 -2.87
N SER A 11 -13.59 8.40 -2.54
CA SER A 11 -14.83 7.64 -2.30
C SER A 11 -14.57 6.46 -1.38
N VAL A 12 -15.62 6.04 -0.68
CA VAL A 12 -15.62 4.84 0.16
C VAL A 12 -16.87 4.05 -0.18
N THR A 13 -16.69 2.79 -0.56
CA THR A 13 -17.76 1.81 -0.76
C THR A 13 -17.63 0.75 0.31
N VAL A 14 -18.70 0.45 1.04
CA VAL A 14 -18.68 -0.53 2.13
C VAL A 14 -19.60 -1.68 1.77
N SER A 15 -19.08 -2.91 1.79
CA SER A 15 -19.88 -4.12 1.77
C SER A 15 -19.95 -4.71 3.18
N LEU A 16 -21.09 -4.54 3.84
CA LEU A 16 -21.33 -5.15 5.14
C LEU A 16 -21.49 -6.67 5.03
N ASN A 17 -22.05 -7.14 3.91
CA ASN A 17 -22.24 -8.57 3.65
C ASN A 17 -20.89 -9.31 3.57
N ASP A 18 -19.91 -8.67 2.94
CA ASP A 18 -18.61 -9.29 2.66
C ASP A 18 -17.52 -8.82 3.64
N GLY A 19 -17.84 -7.91 4.56
CA GLY A 19 -16.93 -7.43 5.60
C GLY A 19 -15.74 -6.61 5.10
N TYR A 20 -15.83 -5.95 3.94
CA TYR A 20 -14.77 -5.10 3.41
C TYR A 20 -15.25 -3.69 3.02
N ALA A 21 -14.28 -2.77 2.93
CA ALA A 21 -14.49 -1.43 2.42
C ALA A 21 -13.46 -1.12 1.33
N ASP A 22 -13.94 -0.71 0.15
CA ASP A 22 -13.11 -0.17 -0.92
C ASP A 22 -12.95 1.34 -0.72
N ILE A 23 -11.71 1.79 -0.70
CA ILE A 23 -11.35 3.19 -0.47
C ILE A 23 -10.57 3.68 -1.68
N ALA A 24 -11.18 4.56 -2.47
CA ALA A 24 -10.49 5.22 -3.57
C ALA A 24 -9.88 6.53 -3.06
N LEU A 25 -8.57 6.68 -3.28
CA LEU A 25 -7.84 7.90 -2.96
C LEU A 25 -7.78 8.83 -4.17
N ALA A 26 -7.66 10.13 -3.92
CA ALA A 26 -7.38 11.11 -4.96
C ALA A 26 -5.98 10.86 -5.56
N SER A 27 -5.80 11.22 -6.84
CA SER A 27 -4.54 11.01 -7.56
C SER A 27 -3.33 11.68 -6.89
N GLN A 28 -3.58 12.79 -6.19
CA GLN A 28 -2.63 13.42 -5.27
C GLN A 28 -3.26 13.37 -3.88
N ASN A 29 -2.69 12.56 -3.01
CA ASN A 29 -3.12 12.44 -1.63
C ASN A 29 -1.90 12.10 -0.75
N THR A 30 -2.01 12.40 0.54
CA THR A 30 -1.00 12.05 1.55
C THR A 30 -1.57 11.02 2.55
N VAL A 31 -2.62 10.29 2.17
CA VAL A 31 -3.34 9.37 3.05
C VAL A 31 -2.50 8.11 3.24
N THR A 32 -2.28 7.74 4.49
CA THR A 32 -1.55 6.52 4.85
C THR A 32 -2.50 5.40 5.24
N VAL A 33 -2.05 4.15 5.08
CA VAL A 33 -2.79 2.96 5.56
C VAL A 33 -3.10 3.09 7.04
N GLU A 34 -2.15 3.59 7.85
CA GLU A 34 -2.37 3.79 9.28
C GLU A 34 -3.43 4.85 9.58
N ARG A 35 -3.48 5.96 8.83
CA ARG A 35 -4.53 6.97 9.02
C ARG A 35 -5.93 6.45 8.68
N ILE A 36 -6.02 5.59 7.66
CA ILE A 36 -7.25 4.84 7.36
C ILE A 36 -7.61 3.90 8.52
N ARG A 37 -6.65 3.12 9.02
CA ARG A 37 -6.85 2.19 10.14
C ARG A 37 -7.31 2.91 11.41
N GLU A 38 -6.72 4.04 11.73
CA GLU A 38 -7.14 4.87 12.86
C GLU A 38 -8.59 5.34 12.71
N ALA A 39 -8.98 5.80 11.52
CA ALA A 39 -10.35 6.19 11.25
C ALA A 39 -11.32 5.01 11.40
N ILE A 40 -10.96 3.81 10.94
CA ILE A 40 -11.75 2.57 11.14
C ILE A 40 -11.88 2.25 12.63
N ARG A 41 -10.77 2.24 13.38
CA ARG A 41 -10.74 1.96 14.83
C ARG A 41 -11.58 2.95 15.64
N ARG A 42 -11.57 4.24 15.27
CA ARG A 42 -12.41 5.27 15.92
C ARG A 42 -13.91 5.04 15.74
N ASN A 43 -14.33 4.20 14.80
CA ASN A 43 -15.73 3.84 14.57
C ASN A 43 -16.11 2.46 15.17
N GLY A 44 -15.25 1.88 16.00
CA GLY A 44 -15.54 0.60 16.68
C GLY A 44 -15.26 -0.65 15.85
N PHE A 45 -14.62 -0.51 14.68
CA PHE A 45 -14.22 -1.64 13.84
C PHE A 45 -12.74 -1.98 14.03
N THR A 46 -12.38 -3.26 13.87
CA THR A 46 -10.99 -3.74 13.90
C THR A 46 -10.50 -3.97 12.47
N PRO A 47 -9.59 -3.13 11.93
CA PRO A 47 -9.03 -3.36 10.62
C PRO A 47 -8.07 -4.57 10.64
N ARG A 48 -8.21 -5.45 9.64
CA ARG A 48 -7.34 -6.62 9.45
C ARG A 48 -6.29 -6.34 8.38
N GLU A 49 -6.01 -7.35 7.55
CA GLU A 49 -5.24 -7.20 6.32
C GLU A 49 -5.88 -6.19 5.38
N ALA A 50 -5.05 -5.38 4.71
CA ALA A 50 -5.48 -4.47 3.66
C ALA A 50 -4.83 -4.89 2.33
N ARG A 51 -5.62 -4.94 1.26
CA ARG A 51 -5.11 -4.99 -0.11
C ARG A 51 -4.92 -3.56 -0.59
N VAL A 52 -3.72 -3.24 -1.06
CA VAL A 52 -3.36 -1.90 -1.48
C VAL A 52 -2.79 -1.92 -2.89
N ARG A 53 -3.01 -0.83 -3.61
CA ARG A 53 -2.32 -0.51 -4.85
C ARG A 53 -1.55 0.79 -4.63
N VAL A 54 -0.24 0.74 -4.73
CA VAL A 54 0.65 1.84 -4.36
C VAL A 54 1.55 2.16 -5.54
N SER A 55 1.64 3.44 -5.90
CA SER A 55 2.58 3.93 -6.90
C SER A 55 3.75 4.60 -6.20
N GLY A 56 4.97 4.16 -6.50
CA GLY A 56 6.18 4.64 -5.84
C GLY A 56 7.44 4.21 -6.57
N SER A 57 8.58 4.65 -6.07
CA SER A 57 9.89 4.31 -6.63
C SER A 57 10.51 3.19 -5.82
N VAL A 58 10.98 2.15 -6.49
CA VAL A 58 11.67 1.06 -5.80
C VAL A 58 13.13 1.46 -5.62
N VAL A 59 13.55 1.57 -4.37
CA VAL A 59 14.90 1.89 -3.97
C VAL A 59 15.48 0.73 -3.17
N ARG A 60 16.78 0.49 -3.31
CA ARG A 60 17.49 -0.45 -2.46
C ARG A 60 18.02 0.33 -1.25
N GLN A 61 17.54 0.00 -0.07
CA GLN A 61 18.05 0.52 1.20
C GLN A 61 18.66 -0.66 1.96
N ASP A 62 19.95 -0.56 2.24
CA ASP A 62 20.74 -1.65 2.83
C ASP A 62 20.58 -2.96 2.01
N GLU A 63 20.10 -4.02 2.65
CA GLU A 63 19.87 -5.33 2.03
C GLU A 63 18.42 -5.54 1.59
N GLN A 64 17.56 -4.53 1.74
CA GLN A 64 16.13 -4.63 1.47
C GLN A 64 15.71 -3.77 0.27
N LEU A 65 14.70 -4.24 -0.45
CA LEU A 65 14.01 -3.42 -1.43
C LEU A 65 12.88 -2.68 -0.72
N VAL A 66 12.81 -1.38 -0.96
CA VAL A 66 11.84 -0.48 -0.35
C VAL A 66 11.09 0.23 -1.47
N LEU A 67 9.77 0.25 -1.39
CA LEU A 67 8.94 1.13 -2.22
C LEU A 67 8.79 2.46 -1.50
N ASP A 68 9.50 3.47 -1.99
CA ASP A 68 9.39 4.84 -1.53
C ASP A 68 8.19 5.52 -2.19
N VAL A 69 7.35 6.17 -1.38
CA VAL A 69 6.15 6.89 -1.81
C VAL A 69 6.27 8.34 -1.38
N PRO A 70 6.96 9.20 -2.18
CA PRO A 70 7.29 10.57 -1.80
C PRO A 70 6.04 11.40 -1.46
N ALA A 71 4.94 11.18 -2.18
CA ALA A 71 3.71 11.93 -2.01
C ALA A 71 3.13 11.84 -0.59
N SER A 72 3.32 10.71 0.08
CA SER A 72 2.84 10.48 1.46
C SER A 72 3.96 10.44 2.50
N GLY A 73 5.23 10.51 2.07
CA GLY A 73 6.39 10.24 2.94
C GLY A 73 6.39 8.83 3.52
N MET A 74 5.75 7.87 2.83
CA MET A 74 5.68 6.48 3.28
C MET A 74 6.75 5.65 2.57
N ALA A 75 7.27 4.66 3.28
CA ALA A 75 8.14 3.64 2.72
C ALA A 75 7.57 2.25 3.07
N PHE A 76 7.51 1.36 2.09
CA PHE A 76 7.12 -0.03 2.29
C PHE A 76 8.30 -0.96 2.07
N VAL A 77 8.59 -1.82 3.03
CA VAL A 77 9.59 -2.89 2.83
C VAL A 77 8.94 -3.96 1.97
N LEU A 78 9.52 -4.23 0.80
CA LEU A 78 9.00 -5.25 -0.11
C LEU A 78 9.36 -6.64 0.42
N ALA A 79 8.35 -7.50 0.53
CA ALA A 79 8.51 -8.89 0.94
C ALA A 79 7.98 -9.82 -0.16
N GLY A 80 8.72 -10.87 -0.47
CA GLY A 80 8.38 -11.84 -1.51
C GLY A 80 9.50 -12.86 -1.72
N SER A 81 9.35 -13.74 -2.71
CA SER A 81 10.45 -14.62 -3.12
C SER A 81 11.64 -13.81 -3.65
N ALA A 82 12.85 -14.37 -3.52
CA ALA A 82 14.06 -13.73 -4.06
C ALA A 82 13.95 -13.45 -5.57
N ASP A 83 13.31 -14.37 -6.31
CA ASP A 83 13.00 -14.20 -7.74
C ASP A 83 12.05 -13.03 -8.00
N ALA A 84 10.94 -12.92 -7.27
CA ALA A 84 9.99 -11.82 -7.42
C ALA A 84 10.65 -10.46 -7.14
N LEU A 85 11.41 -10.38 -6.05
CA LEU A 85 12.15 -9.17 -5.67
C LEU A 85 13.21 -8.79 -6.71
N ALA A 86 13.95 -9.77 -7.25
CA ALA A 86 14.94 -9.52 -8.29
C ALA A 86 14.30 -9.04 -9.61
N ARG A 87 13.16 -9.61 -10.01
CA ARG A 87 12.39 -9.16 -11.18
C ARG A 87 11.89 -7.74 -11.00
N LEU A 88 11.37 -7.43 -9.82
CA LEU A 88 10.83 -6.11 -9.47
C LEU A 88 11.93 -5.04 -9.45
N ALA A 89 13.11 -5.35 -8.90
CA ALA A 89 14.27 -4.44 -8.95
C ALA A 89 14.71 -4.14 -10.40
N ARG A 90 14.72 -5.15 -11.27
CA ARG A 90 15.04 -4.98 -12.70
C ARG A 90 13.96 -4.18 -13.44
N ALA A 91 12.69 -4.44 -13.15
CA ALA A 91 11.56 -3.80 -13.81
C ALA A 91 11.39 -2.34 -13.38
N ALA A 92 11.69 -2.00 -12.13
CA ALA A 92 11.61 -0.65 -11.63
C ALA A 92 12.63 0.27 -12.31
N GLY A 93 13.89 -0.16 -12.43
CA GLY A 93 14.93 0.60 -13.14
C GLY A 93 15.05 2.07 -12.70
N GLY A 94 14.68 2.40 -11.45
CA GLY A 94 14.62 3.77 -10.93
C GLY A 94 13.39 4.60 -11.33
N SER A 95 12.46 4.03 -12.09
CA SER A 95 11.18 4.67 -12.45
C SER A 95 10.08 4.35 -11.43
N PRO A 96 9.08 5.24 -11.29
CA PRO A 96 7.92 4.96 -10.46
C PRO A 96 7.12 3.79 -11.06
N ILE A 97 6.88 2.77 -10.25
CA ILE A 97 6.05 1.62 -10.59
C ILE A 97 4.82 1.58 -9.69
N THR A 98 3.77 0.94 -10.19
CA THR A 98 2.58 0.64 -9.38
C THR A 98 2.63 -0.82 -8.97
N LEU A 99 2.55 -1.07 -7.67
CA LEU A 99 2.52 -2.39 -7.06
C LEU A 99 1.17 -2.64 -6.40
N ASP A 100 0.59 -3.80 -6.66
CA ASP A 100 -0.39 -4.38 -5.75
C ASP A 100 0.32 -5.18 -4.66
N GLY A 101 -0.31 -5.25 -3.49
CA GLY A 101 0.15 -6.13 -2.44
C GLY A 101 -0.75 -6.10 -1.23
N THR A 102 -0.39 -6.93 -0.26
CA THR A 102 -1.08 -6.97 1.03
C THR A 102 -0.23 -6.36 2.13
N VAL A 103 -0.90 -5.59 2.99
CA VAL A 103 -0.34 -5.03 4.21
C VAL A 103 -1.01 -5.77 5.38
N PRO A 104 -0.25 -6.54 6.18
CA PRO A 104 -0.80 -7.29 7.29
C PRO A 104 -1.37 -6.36 8.36
N GLU A 105 -2.23 -6.92 9.22
CA GLU A 105 -2.78 -6.20 10.36
C GLU A 105 -1.68 -5.52 11.19
N SER A 106 -1.84 -4.24 11.51
CA SER A 106 -0.97 -3.50 12.42
C SER A 106 -1.71 -3.15 13.70
N GLN A 107 -1.03 -3.31 14.83
CA GLN A 107 -1.52 -2.80 16.11
C GLN A 107 -1.30 -1.28 16.20
N ARG A 108 -2.12 -0.58 16.99
CA ARG A 108 -1.93 0.87 17.22
C ARG A 108 -0.53 1.11 17.79
N GLY A 109 0.17 2.10 17.26
CA GLY A 109 1.53 2.44 17.71
C GLY A 109 2.61 1.46 17.25
N SER A 110 2.29 0.54 16.33
CA SER A 110 3.31 -0.30 15.72
C SER A 110 4.29 0.55 14.89
N THR A 111 5.56 0.53 15.28
CA THR A 111 6.67 1.09 14.50
C THR A 111 7.24 0.06 13.52
N THR A 112 6.61 -1.11 13.39
CA THR A 112 7.06 -2.13 12.45
C THR A 112 6.94 -1.59 11.02
N PRO A 113 8.00 -1.71 10.20
CA PRO A 113 7.93 -1.30 8.81
C PRO A 113 6.76 -1.98 8.11
N LEU A 114 6.01 -1.22 7.30
CA LEU A 114 4.89 -1.78 6.55
C LEU A 114 5.47 -2.70 5.48
N HIS A 115 5.26 -4.01 5.66
CA HIS A 115 5.63 -4.99 4.65
C HIS A 115 4.58 -5.03 3.57
N LEU A 116 4.97 -4.71 2.33
CA LEU A 116 4.14 -4.92 1.16
C LEU A 116 4.52 -6.26 0.55
N ARG A 117 3.63 -7.25 0.70
CA ARG A 117 3.82 -8.55 0.05
C ARG A 117 3.42 -8.45 -1.41
N VAL A 118 4.41 -8.64 -2.29
CA VAL A 118 4.19 -8.67 -3.74
C VAL A 118 3.75 -10.08 -4.11
N ALA A 119 2.66 -10.21 -4.87
CA ALA A 119 2.20 -11.52 -5.32
C ALA A 119 3.21 -12.15 -6.30
N ASP A 120 3.48 -13.44 -6.17
CA ASP A 120 4.37 -14.21 -7.05
C ASP A 120 3.72 -14.57 -8.42
N GLY A 121 2.54 -14.00 -8.70
CA GLY A 121 1.77 -14.23 -9.93
C GLY A 121 2.16 -13.29 -11.08
N PRO A 122 1.75 -13.57 -12.33
CA PRO A 122 2.04 -12.75 -13.51
C PRO A 122 1.30 -11.40 -13.53
N GLU A 123 0.92 -10.85 -12.38
CA GLU A 123 0.12 -9.63 -12.28
C GLU A 123 0.98 -8.39 -12.53
N ARG A 124 1.11 -8.10 -13.82
CA ARG A 124 1.07 -6.78 -14.45
C ARG A 124 1.75 -5.66 -13.65
N TYR A 125 3.08 -5.71 -13.63
CA TYR A 125 3.90 -4.50 -13.51
C TYR A 125 3.53 -3.56 -14.66
N PHE A 126 2.63 -2.60 -14.42
CA PHE A 126 2.33 -1.57 -15.39
C PHE A 126 3.42 -0.50 -15.31
N GLY A 127 4.55 -0.77 -15.96
CA GLY A 127 5.49 0.27 -16.37
C GLY A 127 4.81 1.14 -17.40
N ARG A 128 4.68 2.44 -17.11
CA ARG A 128 4.11 3.39 -18.07
C ARG A 128 5.06 3.46 -19.26
N GLY A 129 4.59 2.98 -20.40
CA GLY A 129 5.24 3.18 -21.70
C GLY A 129 5.42 4.67 -21.96
N SER A 130 6.58 4.95 -22.54
CA SER A 130 7.16 6.21 -22.97
C SER A 130 6.20 7.23 -23.57
#